data_AF-M0CM42-F1
#
_entry.id   AF-M0CM42-F1
#
_cell.length_a   1.000
_cell.length_b   1.000
_cell.length_c   1.000
_cell.angle_alpha   90.00
_cell.angle_beta   90.00
_cell.angle_gamma   90.00
#
_symmetry.space_group_name_H-M   'P 1'
#
loop_
_entity.id
_entity.type
_entity.pdbx_description
1 polymer ?
#
loop_
_entity_poly.entity_id
_entity_poly.type
_entity_poly.pdbx_seq_one_letter_code
_entity_poly.pdbx_strand_id
1 'polypeptide(L)'
;NERGFVEDITLRYTKIFTLDNTFIVIPNGTMRERDVVNYSAEDTRTRQSLDILITYESDVARARQLAEDAARDVDGVVSGGPAIRVGAARYPAGPTCYIDAFGDHGINLRLRYWVEEPYWLLRIRSNIQSTFDEAIADEDVTIAYPHQHHVFDETSGEMQVGVSDRASPERPPGDRPRRPDRDPSDTRGSVDPTDRPNDPFGGDGDGTERS
;
A
#
# COMPACT_ATOMS: atom_id res chain seq x y z
N ASN A 1 9.52 -1.27 -18.86
CA ASN A 1 8.34 -0.58 -19.45
C ASN A 1 8.25 0.79 -18.84
N GLU A 2 8.87 1.78 -19.48
CA GLU A 2 8.80 3.18 -19.05
C GLU A 2 7.55 3.84 -19.64
N ARG A 3 6.86 4.66 -18.84
CA ARG A 3 5.68 5.43 -19.26
C ARG A 3 6.02 6.91 -19.22
N GLY A 4 5.43 7.67 -20.13
CA GLY A 4 5.67 9.10 -20.22
C GLY A 4 4.81 9.79 -21.27
N PHE A 5 4.92 11.11 -21.32
CA PHE A 5 4.22 11.99 -22.24
C PHE A 5 5.09 12.26 -23.46
N VAL A 6 4.50 12.19 -24.65
CA VAL A 6 5.22 12.59 -25.87
C VAL A 6 5.33 14.11 -25.87
N GLU A 7 6.56 14.63 -25.82
CA GLU A 7 6.84 16.07 -25.88
C GLU A 7 6.99 16.53 -27.34
N ASP A 8 7.78 15.79 -28.12
CA ASP A 8 8.09 16.16 -29.50
C ASP A 8 8.34 14.93 -30.39
N ILE A 9 7.91 15.03 -31.66
CA ILE A 9 8.11 14.00 -32.68
C ILE A 9 8.84 14.63 -33.86
N THR A 10 10.13 14.31 -33.99
CA THR A 10 10.95 14.69 -35.16
C THR A 10 11.04 13.52 -36.14
N LEU A 11 11.49 13.75 -37.37
CA LEU A 11 11.72 12.71 -38.39
C LEU A 11 12.67 11.57 -37.94
N ARG A 12 13.61 11.84 -37.03
CA ARG A 12 14.62 10.86 -36.59
C ARG A 12 14.31 10.24 -35.23
N TYR A 13 13.65 10.96 -34.34
CA TYR A 13 13.43 10.54 -32.97
C TYR A 13 12.13 11.12 -32.40
N THR A 14 11.62 10.44 -31.38
CA THR A 14 10.53 10.89 -30.53
C THR A 14 11.08 11.13 -29.13
N LYS A 15 10.75 12.27 -28.53
CA LYS A 15 11.14 12.62 -27.17
C LYS A 15 9.95 12.39 -26.23
N ILE A 16 10.17 11.63 -25.17
CA ILE A 16 9.17 11.26 -24.17
C ILE A 16 9.63 11.79 -22.81
N PHE A 17 8.76 12.53 -22.13
CA PHE A 17 8.95 12.97 -20.75
C PHE A 17 8.40 11.92 -19.79
N THR A 18 9.26 11.34 -18.96
CA THR A 18 8.90 10.30 -18.00
C THR A 18 8.24 10.89 -16.75
N LEU A 19 7.63 10.03 -15.93
CA LEU A 19 7.09 10.41 -14.64
C LEU A 19 8.17 10.76 -13.60
N ASP A 20 9.41 10.36 -13.84
CA ASP A 20 10.56 10.61 -12.96
C ASP A 20 11.28 11.93 -13.30
N ASN A 21 10.62 12.83 -14.04
CA ASN A 21 11.18 14.11 -14.48
C ASN A 21 12.46 13.94 -15.33
N THR A 22 12.50 12.89 -16.16
CA THR A 22 13.59 12.64 -17.13
C THR A 22 13.06 12.60 -18.56
N PHE A 23 13.94 12.73 -19.56
CA PHE A 23 13.57 12.61 -20.97
C PHE A 23 14.21 11.39 -21.60
N ILE A 24 13.39 10.60 -22.29
CA ILE A 24 13.84 9.47 -23.10
C ILE A 24 13.72 9.87 -24.58
N VAL A 25 14.81 9.66 -25.32
CA VAL A 25 14.85 9.89 -26.77
C VAL A 25 14.84 8.53 -27.47
N ILE A 26 13.77 8.23 -28.19
CA ILE A 26 13.62 6.96 -28.90
C ILE A 26 13.74 7.22 -30.41
N PRO A 27 14.70 6.61 -31.12
CA PRO A 27 14.75 6.66 -32.58
C PRO A 27 13.46 6.10 -33.21
N ASN A 28 12.94 6.74 -34.25
CA ASN A 28 11.68 6.28 -34.87
C ASN A 28 11.82 4.87 -35.49
N GLY A 29 13.02 4.47 -35.90
CA GLY A 29 13.30 3.13 -36.42
C GLY A 29 13.07 2.02 -35.39
N THR A 30 13.43 2.27 -34.12
CA THR A 30 13.25 1.30 -33.03
C THR A 30 11.83 1.32 -32.45
N MET A 31 11.07 2.41 -32.62
CA MET A 31 9.64 2.45 -32.31
C MET A 31 8.84 1.44 -33.14
N ARG A 32 9.20 1.25 -34.41
CA ARG A 32 8.46 0.37 -35.34
C ARG A 32 8.51 -1.11 -34.95
N GLU A 33 9.54 -1.50 -34.21
CA GLU A 33 9.77 -2.90 -33.80
C GLU A 33 9.20 -3.20 -32.40
N ARG A 34 8.66 -2.20 -31.70
CA ARG A 34 8.19 -2.32 -30.32
C ARG A 34 6.68 -2.05 -30.24
N ASP A 35 5.98 -2.79 -29.39
CA ASP A 35 4.57 -2.53 -29.10
C ASP A 35 4.43 -1.17 -28.39
N VAL A 36 3.74 -0.22 -29.03
CA VAL A 36 3.44 1.10 -28.47
C VAL A 36 2.01 1.12 -27.98
N VAL A 37 1.81 1.30 -26.67
CA VAL A 37 0.49 1.46 -26.05
C VAL A 37 0.17 2.94 -25.94
N ASN A 38 -0.82 3.41 -26.70
CA ASN A 38 -1.32 4.78 -26.61
C ASN A 38 -2.42 4.86 -25.55
N TYR A 39 -2.15 5.60 -24.47
CA TYR A 39 -3.11 5.85 -23.39
C TYR A 39 -3.97 7.11 -23.63
N SER A 40 -3.74 7.84 -24.72
CA SER A 40 -4.40 9.08 -25.13
C SER A 40 -5.33 8.93 -26.35
N ALA A 41 -5.73 7.70 -26.70
CA ALA A 41 -6.72 7.49 -27.75
C ALA A 41 -8.09 8.09 -27.34
N GLU A 42 -9.01 8.30 -28.30
CA GLU A 42 -10.28 9.09 -28.21
C GLU A 42 -11.14 8.89 -26.94
N ASP A 43 -10.93 7.82 -26.19
CA ASP A 43 -11.47 7.59 -24.85
C ASP A 43 -10.30 7.39 -23.88
N THR A 44 -10.04 8.38 -23.00
CA THR A 44 -8.97 8.32 -22.00
C THR A 44 -9.20 7.26 -20.93
N ARG A 45 -10.45 6.74 -20.85
CA ARG A 45 -10.82 5.76 -19.84
C ARG A 45 -10.01 4.49 -20.02
N THR A 46 -9.27 4.16 -18.98
CA THR A 46 -8.38 3.01 -18.98
C THR A 46 -8.98 1.93 -18.09
N ARG A 47 -9.20 0.73 -18.66
CA ARG A 47 -9.68 -0.42 -17.89
C ARG A 47 -8.53 -1.01 -17.08
N GLN A 48 -8.74 -1.15 -15.77
CA GLN A 48 -7.78 -1.74 -14.83
C GLN A 48 -8.36 -2.99 -14.17
N SER A 49 -7.48 -3.74 -13.50
CA SER A 49 -7.86 -4.94 -12.74
C SER A 49 -7.13 -4.93 -11.42
N LEU A 50 -7.83 -5.34 -10.36
CA LEU A 50 -7.27 -5.59 -9.05
C LEU A 50 -7.65 -7.01 -8.65
N ASP A 51 -6.65 -7.84 -8.35
CA ASP A 51 -6.85 -9.19 -7.84
C ASP A 51 -6.81 -9.14 -6.31
N ILE A 52 -7.79 -9.78 -5.67
CA ILE A 52 -7.97 -9.85 -4.22
C ILE A 52 -8.11 -11.32 -3.87
N LEU A 53 -7.32 -11.80 -2.92
CA LEU A 53 -7.38 -13.19 -2.44
C LEU A 53 -8.06 -13.22 -1.08
N ILE A 54 -9.21 -13.90 -1.00
CA ILE A 54 -9.96 -14.08 0.26
C ILE A 54 -9.91 -15.54 0.70
N THR A 55 -10.12 -15.80 1.99
CA THR A 55 -10.17 -17.17 2.51
C THR A 55 -11.43 -17.91 2.05
N TYR A 56 -11.44 -19.24 2.16
CA TYR A 56 -12.60 -20.06 1.77
C TYR A 56 -13.79 -19.91 2.73
N GLU A 57 -13.52 -19.49 3.97
CA GLU A 57 -14.48 -19.26 5.02
C GLU A 57 -15.20 -17.91 4.90
N SER A 58 -14.67 -17.01 4.05
CA SER A 58 -15.23 -15.66 3.85
C SER A 58 -16.57 -15.69 3.10
N ASP A 59 -17.45 -14.73 3.39
CA ASP A 59 -18.63 -14.49 2.54
C ASP A 59 -18.21 -13.87 1.20
N VAL A 60 -18.14 -14.73 0.18
CA VAL A 60 -17.74 -14.35 -1.19
C VAL A 60 -18.69 -13.33 -1.80
N ALA A 61 -20.00 -13.42 -1.53
CA ALA A 61 -20.97 -12.48 -2.08
C ALA A 61 -20.78 -11.09 -1.45
N ARG A 62 -20.58 -11.05 -0.14
CA ARG A 62 -20.30 -9.81 0.60
C ARG A 62 -18.97 -9.19 0.18
N ALA A 63 -17.90 -9.98 0.09
CA ALA A 63 -16.59 -9.51 -0.36
C ALA A 63 -16.63 -8.87 -1.75
N ARG A 64 -17.40 -9.44 -2.68
CA ARG A 64 -17.57 -8.87 -4.03
C ARG A 64 -18.28 -7.51 -3.99
N GLN A 65 -19.35 -7.38 -3.20
CA GLN A 65 -20.07 -6.12 -3.04
C GLN A 65 -19.15 -5.05 -2.44
N LEU A 66 -18.46 -5.37 -1.35
CA LEU A 66 -17.52 -4.46 -0.70
C LEU A 66 -16.40 -4.01 -1.66
N ALA A 67 -15.87 -4.91 -2.49
CA ALA A 67 -14.86 -4.55 -3.49
C ALA A 67 -15.42 -3.63 -4.59
N GLU A 68 -16.65 -3.85 -5.05
CA GLU A 68 -17.31 -2.98 -6.02
C GLU A 68 -17.63 -1.60 -5.45
N ASP A 69 -18.11 -1.55 -4.20
CA ASP A 69 -18.45 -0.33 -3.47
C ASP A 69 -17.19 0.48 -3.16
N ALA A 70 -16.14 -0.15 -2.62
CA ALA A 70 -14.85 0.49 -2.36
C ALA A 70 -14.24 1.11 -3.63
N ALA A 71 -14.38 0.46 -4.79
CA ALA A 71 -13.94 1.06 -6.04
C ALA A 71 -14.84 2.20 -6.53
N ARG A 72 -16.13 2.16 -6.23
CA ARG A 72 -17.08 3.21 -6.62
C ARG A 72 -16.84 4.51 -5.85
N ASP A 73 -16.37 4.41 -4.62
CA ASP A 73 -16.15 5.54 -3.72
C ASP A 73 -14.80 6.25 -3.94
N VAL A 74 -13.92 5.70 -4.78
CA VAL A 74 -12.61 6.30 -5.07
C VAL A 74 -12.69 7.29 -6.23
N ASP A 75 -12.25 8.52 -5.98
CA ASP A 75 -12.15 9.57 -6.98
C ASP A 75 -11.30 9.13 -8.20
N GLY A 76 -11.82 9.42 -9.40
CA GLY A 76 -11.21 9.05 -10.68
C GLY A 76 -11.58 7.65 -11.18
N VAL A 77 -12.38 6.90 -10.43
CA VAL A 77 -13.02 5.66 -10.92
C VAL A 77 -14.40 5.97 -11.49
N VAL A 78 -14.72 5.39 -12.64
CA VAL A 78 -16.05 5.48 -13.22
C VAL A 78 -17.02 4.66 -12.37
N SER A 79 -17.90 5.35 -11.66
CA SER A 79 -18.84 4.72 -10.71
C SER A 79 -20.02 4.03 -11.41
N GLY A 80 -20.42 4.50 -12.59
CA GLY A 80 -21.55 3.96 -13.34
C GLY A 80 -21.80 4.67 -14.67
N GLY A 81 -22.95 4.39 -15.29
CA GLY A 81 -23.36 4.97 -16.56
C GLY A 81 -23.52 3.95 -17.70
N PRO A 82 -23.68 4.42 -18.95
CA PRO A 82 -23.87 3.56 -20.10
C PRO A 82 -22.66 2.65 -20.34
N ALA A 83 -22.92 1.41 -20.77
CA ALA A 83 -21.86 0.46 -21.04
C ALA A 83 -20.81 1.01 -22.02
N ILE A 84 -19.54 0.94 -21.61
CA ILE A 84 -18.39 1.46 -22.35
C ILE A 84 -18.07 0.51 -23.50
N ARG A 85 -17.94 1.08 -24.71
CA ARG A 85 -17.66 0.31 -25.92
C ARG A 85 -16.15 0.12 -26.06
N VAL A 86 -15.72 -1.12 -26.23
CA VAL A 86 -14.34 -1.47 -26.57
C VAL A 86 -14.37 -2.37 -27.80
N GLY A 87 -13.95 -1.83 -28.95
CA GLY A 87 -14.08 -2.50 -30.24
C GLY A 87 -15.55 -2.80 -30.58
N ALA A 88 -15.89 -4.09 -30.70
CA ALA A 88 -17.25 -4.55 -30.97
C ALA A 88 -18.08 -4.86 -29.70
N ALA A 89 -17.44 -4.92 -28.53
CA ALA A 89 -18.08 -5.32 -27.27
C ALA A 89 -18.47 -4.11 -26.41
N ARG A 90 -19.41 -4.34 -25.48
CA ARG A 90 -19.83 -3.38 -24.45
C ARG A 90 -19.57 -3.97 -23.08
N TYR A 91 -18.95 -3.17 -22.22
CA TYR A 91 -18.62 -3.56 -20.85
C TYR A 91 -19.36 -2.68 -19.86
N PRO A 92 -19.72 -3.18 -18.66
CA PRO A 92 -20.22 -2.34 -17.58
C PRO A 92 -19.28 -1.15 -17.34
N ALA A 93 -19.87 0.03 -17.12
CA ALA A 93 -19.11 1.24 -16.83
C ALA A 93 -18.63 1.25 -15.37
N GLY A 94 -19.49 0.80 -14.45
CA GLY A 94 -19.15 0.70 -13.04
C GLY A 94 -18.18 -0.45 -12.74
N PRO A 95 -17.58 -0.45 -11.54
CA PRO A 95 -16.75 -1.55 -11.07
C PRO A 95 -17.55 -2.86 -11.07
N THR A 96 -16.90 -3.96 -11.42
CA THR A 96 -17.52 -5.30 -11.37
C THR A 96 -16.51 -6.31 -10.87
N CYS A 97 -16.87 -7.04 -9.83
CA CYS A 97 -16.03 -8.06 -9.22
C CYS A 97 -16.49 -9.46 -9.64
N TYR A 98 -15.54 -10.25 -10.12
CA TYR A 98 -15.74 -11.63 -10.58
C TYR A 98 -14.98 -12.60 -9.69
N ILE A 99 -15.44 -13.84 -9.60
CA ILE A 99 -14.61 -14.94 -9.12
C ILE A 99 -13.74 -15.35 -10.30
N ASP A 100 -12.43 -15.16 -10.19
CA ASP A 100 -11.47 -15.51 -11.23
C ASP A 100 -11.10 -16.99 -11.17
N ALA A 101 -10.77 -17.46 -9.96
CA ALA A 101 -10.38 -18.85 -9.72
C ALA A 101 -10.56 -19.24 -8.25
N PHE A 102 -10.73 -20.54 -8.01
CA PHE A 102 -10.52 -21.14 -6.69
C PHE A 102 -9.07 -21.59 -6.62
N GLY A 103 -8.27 -20.98 -5.76
CA GLY A 103 -6.83 -21.20 -5.64
C GLY A 103 -6.44 -22.02 -4.42
N ASP A 104 -5.16 -22.36 -4.31
CA ASP A 104 -4.68 -23.27 -3.25
C ASP A 104 -4.81 -22.68 -1.84
N HIS A 105 -4.72 -21.36 -1.72
CA HIS A 105 -4.74 -20.65 -0.44
C HIS A 105 -6.01 -19.82 -0.21
N GLY A 106 -6.97 -19.86 -1.14
CA GLY A 106 -8.19 -19.05 -1.06
C GLY A 106 -8.88 -18.85 -2.40
N ILE A 107 -9.86 -17.96 -2.43
CA ILE A 107 -10.65 -17.61 -3.61
C ILE A 107 -10.10 -16.32 -4.23
N ASN A 108 -9.71 -16.39 -5.49
CA ASN A 108 -9.23 -15.24 -6.24
C ASN A 108 -10.42 -14.46 -6.79
N LEU A 109 -10.64 -13.26 -6.25
CA LEU A 109 -11.55 -12.27 -6.78
C LEU A 109 -10.80 -11.33 -7.74
N ARG A 110 -11.44 -11.01 -8.86
CA ARG A 110 -10.92 -10.04 -9.83
C ARG A 110 -11.91 -8.89 -9.99
N LEU A 111 -11.53 -7.74 -9.47
CA LEU A 111 -12.23 -6.48 -9.61
C LEU A 111 -11.79 -5.80 -10.90
N ARG A 112 -12.74 -5.56 -11.82
CA ARG A 112 -12.54 -4.77 -13.04
C ARG A 112 -13.18 -3.41 -12.86
N TYR A 113 -12.42 -2.34 -13.13
CA TYR A 113 -12.91 -0.97 -13.02
C TYR A 113 -12.30 -0.10 -14.13
N TRP A 114 -12.95 1.03 -14.40
CA TRP A 114 -12.49 2.02 -15.37
C TRP A 114 -11.97 3.24 -14.63
N VAL A 115 -10.81 3.72 -15.04
CA VAL A 115 -10.23 4.97 -14.53
C VAL A 115 -10.38 6.05 -15.58
N GLU A 116 -10.85 7.23 -15.21
CA GLU A 116 -11.10 8.35 -16.11
C GLU A 116 -9.82 8.88 -16.78
N GLU A 117 -8.76 9.01 -15.98
CA GLU A 117 -7.46 9.53 -16.40
C GLU A 117 -6.29 8.63 -15.95
N PRO A 118 -5.45 8.14 -16.86
CA PRO A 118 -4.41 7.15 -16.55
C PRO A 118 -3.15 7.68 -15.86
N TYR A 119 -3.19 8.88 -15.26
CA TYR A 119 -2.01 9.51 -14.65
C TYR A 119 -1.65 8.94 -13.28
N TRP A 120 -2.64 8.59 -12.47
CA TRP A 120 -2.47 8.23 -11.06
C TRP A 120 -2.92 6.80 -10.75
N LEU A 121 -2.72 5.87 -11.70
CA LEU A 121 -3.20 4.49 -11.58
C LEU A 121 -2.76 3.79 -10.28
N LEU A 122 -1.52 4.01 -9.84
CA LEU A 122 -1.02 3.43 -8.59
C LEU A 122 -1.76 3.99 -7.36
N ARG A 123 -1.99 5.32 -7.34
CA ARG A 123 -2.71 5.98 -6.25
C ARG A 123 -4.15 5.49 -6.18
N ILE A 124 -4.85 5.44 -7.32
CA ILE A 124 -6.23 4.94 -7.39
C ILE A 124 -6.29 3.49 -6.92
N ARG A 125 -5.40 2.63 -7.43
CA ARG A 125 -5.32 1.23 -7.01
C ARG A 125 -5.05 1.11 -5.50
N SER A 126 -4.18 1.95 -4.94
CA SER A 126 -3.87 1.95 -3.50
C SER A 126 -5.09 2.39 -2.69
N ASN A 127 -5.76 3.46 -3.10
CA ASN A 127 -6.96 3.95 -2.42
C ASN A 127 -8.06 2.88 -2.41
N ILE A 128 -8.30 2.20 -3.54
CA ILE A 128 -9.28 1.10 -3.60
C ILE A 128 -8.91 0.00 -2.59
N GLN A 129 -7.63 -0.38 -2.51
CA GLN A 129 -7.19 -1.40 -1.56
C GLN A 129 -7.38 -0.95 -0.10
N SER A 130 -7.05 0.30 0.22
CA SER A 130 -7.24 0.85 1.58
C SER A 130 -8.71 0.94 1.95
N THR A 131 -9.56 1.45 1.07
CA THR A 131 -11.01 1.53 1.30
C THR A 131 -11.63 0.13 1.43
N PHE A 132 -11.16 -0.83 0.64
CA PHE A 132 -11.60 -2.22 0.75
C PHE A 132 -11.17 -2.85 2.07
N ASP A 133 -9.91 -2.66 2.48
CA ASP A 133 -9.37 -3.16 3.77
C ASP A 133 -10.16 -2.61 4.97
N GLU A 134 -10.48 -1.32 4.95
CA GLU A 134 -11.35 -0.69 5.95
C GLU A 134 -12.76 -1.28 5.93
N ALA A 135 -13.32 -1.51 4.73
CA ALA A 135 -14.69 -2.00 4.57
C ALA A 135 -14.87 -3.47 5.01
N ILE A 136 -13.82 -4.29 4.99
CA ILE A 136 -13.89 -5.69 5.45
C ILE A 136 -13.62 -5.86 6.95
N ALA A 137 -13.13 -4.82 7.64
CA ALA A 137 -12.67 -4.93 9.03
C ALA A 137 -13.76 -5.41 10.02
N ASP A 138 -15.01 -5.05 9.77
CA ASP A 138 -16.17 -5.41 10.61
C ASP A 138 -17.07 -6.49 9.96
N GLU A 139 -16.58 -7.17 8.93
CA GLU A 139 -17.35 -8.12 8.11
C GLU A 139 -16.72 -9.52 8.14
N ASP A 140 -17.49 -10.55 7.77
CA ASP A 140 -17.02 -11.94 7.67
C ASP A 140 -16.19 -12.16 6.38
N VAL A 141 -15.18 -11.33 6.16
CA VAL A 141 -14.28 -11.35 4.99
C VAL A 141 -12.84 -11.23 5.45
N THR A 142 -12.03 -12.25 5.19
CA THR A 142 -10.62 -12.30 5.58
C THR A 142 -9.73 -12.41 4.35
N ILE A 143 -8.67 -11.58 4.30
CA ILE A 143 -7.64 -11.67 3.27
C ILE A 143 -6.81 -12.93 3.52
N ALA A 144 -6.69 -13.77 2.50
CA ALA A 144 -5.92 -15.00 2.65
C ALA A 144 -4.42 -14.72 2.62
N TYR A 145 -3.71 -15.46 3.46
CA TYR A 145 -2.26 -15.59 3.39
C TYR A 145 -1.92 -17.06 3.09
N PRO A 146 -0.73 -17.33 2.53
CA PRO A 146 -0.31 -18.69 2.27
C PRO A 146 -0.30 -19.53 3.54
N HIS A 147 -1.01 -20.66 3.54
CA HIS A 147 -1.05 -21.61 4.63
C HIS A 147 -0.93 -23.04 4.10
N GLN A 148 -0.36 -23.92 4.91
CA GLN A 148 -0.19 -25.33 4.59
C GLN A 148 -0.61 -26.16 5.79
N HIS A 149 -1.46 -27.17 5.55
CA HIS A 149 -1.83 -28.14 6.56
C HIS A 149 -0.93 -29.37 6.42
N HIS A 150 -0.21 -29.71 7.49
CA HIS A 150 0.60 -30.92 7.56
C HIS A 150 -0.23 -32.05 8.16
N VAL A 151 -0.47 -33.10 7.38
CA VAL A 151 -1.12 -34.32 7.86
C VAL A 151 -0.04 -35.31 8.25
N PHE A 152 -0.05 -35.71 9.52
CA PHE A 152 0.82 -36.75 10.04
C PHE A 152 0.01 -38.04 10.19
N ASP A 153 0.55 -39.14 9.69
CA ASP A 153 -0.01 -40.49 9.81
C ASP A 153 1.00 -41.47 10.42
N GLU A 154 0.61 -42.73 10.58
CA GLU A 154 1.46 -43.78 11.15
C GLU A 154 2.73 -44.05 10.33
N THR A 155 2.80 -43.61 9.07
CA THR A 155 3.98 -43.74 8.20
C THR A 155 4.90 -42.52 8.25
N SER A 156 4.47 -41.44 8.91
CA SER A 156 5.18 -40.15 8.95
C SER A 156 6.38 -40.13 9.91
N GLY A 157 6.64 -41.24 10.61
CA GLY A 157 7.73 -41.39 11.56
C GLY A 157 7.47 -40.72 12.92
N GLU A 158 8.38 -40.92 13.87
CA GLU A 158 8.28 -40.35 15.21
C GLU A 158 9.01 -39.00 15.27
N MET A 159 8.29 -37.92 15.60
CA MET A 159 8.90 -36.62 15.88
C MET A 159 9.33 -36.56 17.35
N GLN A 160 10.64 -36.48 17.61
CA GLN A 160 11.15 -36.22 18.96
C GLN A 160 10.92 -34.74 19.31
N VAL A 161 9.78 -34.45 19.95
CA VAL A 161 9.48 -33.10 20.46
C VAL A 161 10.17 -32.92 21.81
N GLY A 162 11.35 -32.29 21.79
CA GLY A 162 11.98 -31.79 23.01
C GLY A 162 11.25 -30.53 23.46
N VAL A 163 10.37 -30.64 24.47
CA VAL A 163 9.92 -29.46 25.21
C VAL A 163 11.14 -28.96 25.98
N SER A 164 11.84 -27.97 25.41
CA SER A 164 12.76 -27.18 26.20
C SER A 164 11.90 -26.37 27.14
N ASP A 165 11.75 -26.87 28.37
CA ASP A 165 11.36 -26.03 29.49
C ASP A 165 12.46 -24.97 29.58
N ARG A 166 12.24 -23.82 28.94
CA ARG A 166 12.92 -22.58 29.34
C ARG A 166 12.36 -22.24 30.71
N ALA A 167 12.78 -23.01 31.72
CA ALA A 167 12.94 -22.46 33.04
C ALA A 167 13.80 -21.21 32.85
N SER A 168 13.21 -20.05 33.13
CA SER A 168 13.98 -18.82 33.28
C SER A 168 15.16 -19.14 34.17
N PRO A 169 16.42 -18.76 33.83
CA PRO A 169 17.51 -19.04 34.73
C PRO A 169 17.24 -18.27 36.02
N GLU A 170 16.87 -19.01 37.08
CA GLU A 170 16.90 -18.49 38.44
C GLU A 170 18.32 -17.96 38.66
N ARG A 171 18.43 -16.64 38.79
CA ARG A 171 19.67 -16.00 39.19
C ARG A 171 20.11 -16.65 40.51
N PRO A 172 21.37 -17.09 40.64
CA PRO A 172 21.87 -17.56 41.92
C PRO A 172 21.71 -16.44 42.95
N PRO A 173 21.21 -16.73 44.17
CA PRO A 173 21.08 -15.71 45.20
C PRO A 173 22.47 -15.40 45.75
N GLY A 174 23.17 -14.44 45.13
CA GLY A 174 24.52 -14.13 45.55
C GLY A 174 25.31 -13.21 44.64
N ASP A 175 24.72 -12.14 44.11
CA ASP A 175 25.52 -11.04 43.58
C ASP A 175 24.89 -9.70 43.93
N ARG A 176 25.25 -9.20 45.12
CA ARG A 176 25.00 -7.80 45.47
C ARG A 176 25.99 -6.98 44.65
N PRO A 177 25.55 -5.94 43.90
CA PRO A 177 26.50 -5.06 43.25
C PRO A 177 27.40 -4.43 44.33
N ARG A 178 28.69 -4.69 44.25
CA ARG A 178 29.69 -3.97 45.04
C ARG A 178 29.54 -2.49 44.70
N ARG A 179 29.26 -1.67 45.72
CA ARG A 179 29.36 -0.22 45.61
C ARG A 179 30.79 0.11 45.15
N PRO A 180 30.99 1.01 44.17
CA PRO A 180 32.33 1.50 43.88
C PRO A 180 32.85 2.22 45.13
N ASP A 181 34.07 1.89 45.53
CA ASP A 181 34.78 2.59 46.60
C ASP A 181 34.86 4.07 46.25
N ARG A 182 34.43 4.90 47.21
CA ARG A 182 34.46 6.35 47.12
C ARG A 182 35.88 6.78 47.48
N ASP A 183 36.68 7.17 46.50
CA ASP A 183 38.01 7.75 46.71
C ASP A 183 37.85 9.15 47.35
N PRO A 184 38.42 9.43 48.53
CA PRO A 184 38.24 10.69 49.23
C PRO A 184 39.34 11.70 48.86
N SER A 185 39.30 12.23 47.64
CA SER A 185 39.97 13.51 47.34
C SER A 185 39.43 14.14 46.06
N ASP A 186 38.31 14.84 46.14
CA ASP A 186 38.34 16.21 45.64
C ASP A 186 37.24 17.04 46.30
N THR A 187 37.69 18.03 47.06
CA THR A 187 36.84 19.03 47.68
C THR A 187 36.85 20.23 46.76
N ARG A 188 35.68 20.66 46.27
CA ARG A 188 35.23 22.06 46.22
C ARG A 188 33.97 22.22 45.36
N GLY A 189 33.02 22.99 45.89
CA GLY A 189 32.19 23.87 45.07
C GLY A 189 30.72 23.50 44.94
N SER A 190 29.96 23.70 46.01
CA SER A 190 28.51 23.94 45.96
C SER A 190 28.20 25.25 45.21
N VAL A 191 27.33 25.22 44.19
CA VAL A 191 26.42 26.34 43.88
C VAL A 191 25.11 25.80 43.28
N ASP A 192 24.02 26.35 43.79
CA ASP A 192 22.57 26.13 43.57
C ASP A 192 22.10 26.46 42.13
N PRO A 193 20.99 25.90 41.60
CA PRO A 193 20.58 26.05 40.22
C PRO A 193 19.53 27.16 40.06
N THR A 194 19.95 28.30 39.53
CA THR A 194 19.04 29.24 38.87
C THR A 194 19.74 29.83 37.66
N ASP A 195 19.54 29.22 36.49
CA ASP A 195 19.35 30.00 35.27
C ASP A 195 18.74 29.14 34.15
N ARG A 196 17.59 29.58 33.65
CA ARG A 196 16.94 29.04 32.45
C ARG A 196 17.50 29.80 31.25
N PRO A 197 17.87 29.15 30.12
CA PRO A 197 18.14 29.90 28.92
C PRO A 197 16.84 30.40 28.31
N ASN A 198 16.85 31.69 27.96
CA ASN A 198 15.83 32.46 27.26
C ASN A 198 15.27 31.75 26.01
N ASP A 199 13.94 31.62 25.94
CA ASP A 199 13.19 31.73 24.70
C ASP A 199 13.00 33.22 24.37
N PRO A 200 13.42 33.73 23.20
CA PRO A 200 12.89 34.96 22.69
C PRO A 200 11.74 34.60 21.75
N PHE A 201 10.48 34.85 22.15
CA PHE A 201 9.34 35.26 21.30
C PHE A 201 8.06 35.13 22.14
N GLY A 202 7.80 36.14 22.98
CA GLY A 202 6.48 36.37 23.56
C GLY A 202 5.63 37.27 22.65
N GLY A 203 4.38 36.88 22.41
CA GLY A 203 3.26 37.83 22.30
C GLY A 203 3.00 38.48 23.68
N ASP A 204 2.17 39.48 23.90
CA ASP A 204 1.07 40.10 23.17
C ASP A 204 0.75 41.45 23.85
N GLY A 205 -0.13 42.26 23.25
CA GLY A 205 -0.93 43.28 23.95
C GLY A 205 -0.70 44.69 23.41
N ASP A 206 -1.53 45.20 22.51
CA ASP A 206 -2.85 45.82 22.76
C ASP A 206 -2.77 47.18 23.46
N GLY A 207 -3.47 48.18 22.87
CA GLY A 207 -3.62 49.50 23.48
C GLY A 207 -3.67 50.69 22.54
N THR A 208 -4.79 50.86 21.82
CA THR A 208 -5.58 52.11 21.71
C THR A 208 -4.92 53.47 21.32
N GLU A 209 -5.40 54.09 20.23
CA GLU A 209 -6.08 55.43 20.19
C GLU A 209 -5.92 56.20 18.85
N ARG A 210 -7.07 56.43 18.21
CA ARG A 210 -7.57 57.70 17.62
C ARG A 210 -6.59 58.61 16.85
N SER A 211 -6.87 58.82 15.57
CA SER A 211 -7.61 59.98 14.99
C SER A 211 -7.57 59.95 13.47
#